data_AF-A0A7S4CVB4-F1
#
_entry.id   AF-A0A7S4CVB4-F1
#
_cell.length_a   1.000
_cell.length_b   1.000
_cell.length_c   1.000
_cell.angle_alpha   90.00
_cell.angle_beta   90.00
_cell.angle_gamma   90.00
#
_symmetry.space_group_name_H-M   'P 1'
#
loop_
_entity.id
_entity.type
_entity.pdbx_description
1 polymer ?
#
loop_
_entity_poly.entity_id
_entity_poly.type
_entity_poly.pdbx_seq_one_letter_code
_entity_poly.pdbx_strand_id
1 'polypeptide(L)'
;QHPPPQGQPGCDSPPLLVNATLQRAKEVLPSPAFVMVLGDVVRHYADAMDKRPVDVMRDVMSQVHEAYPQFQVPASAPVSSTNERGGILGVLGNNDMPTDYFLNVTERPNRYLQEASQAWATVLFPDERDRFASQGGYWREVLPKVIVVVLNTVIYSVEHKPHSTADGDPLDQFAWMQSVLHRVRSRKATAYIIGHIAPTIADYQKRSMWHAGYVRRYVQL
;
A
#
# COMPACT_ATOMS: atom_id res chain seq x y z
N GLN A 1 -37.57 -1.79 0.32
CA GLN A 1 -36.93 -0.46 0.44
C GLN A 1 -35.63 -0.54 -0.33
N HIS A 2 -35.33 0.43 -1.20
CA HIS A 2 -34.02 0.46 -1.88
C HIS A 2 -32.96 0.86 -0.85
N PRO A 3 -31.76 0.25 -0.90
CA PRO A 3 -30.66 0.65 -0.03
C PRO A 3 -30.33 2.14 -0.26
N PRO A 4 -29.91 2.90 0.78
CA PRO A 4 -29.49 4.29 0.62
C PRO A 4 -28.38 4.40 -0.43
N PRO A 5 -28.38 5.43 -1.28
CA PRO A 5 -27.37 5.57 -2.33
C PRO A 5 -25.96 5.76 -1.77
N GLN A 6 -25.82 6.20 -0.51
CA GLN A 6 -24.55 6.35 0.19
C GLN A 6 -24.02 5.03 0.79
N GLY A 7 -24.81 3.95 0.78
CA GLY A 7 -24.44 2.65 1.33
C GLY A 7 -25.27 2.25 2.56
N GLN A 8 -25.03 1.03 3.04
CA GLN A 8 -25.70 0.44 4.20
C GLN A 8 -24.78 -0.53 4.94
N PRO A 9 -25.00 -0.78 6.25
CA PRO A 9 -24.28 -1.82 6.97
C PRO A 9 -24.39 -3.19 6.29
N GLY A 10 -23.29 -3.94 6.26
CA GLY A 10 -23.21 -5.24 5.58
C GLY A 10 -22.87 -5.16 4.08
N CYS A 11 -22.66 -3.96 3.54
CA CYS A 11 -22.14 -3.75 2.19
C CYS A 11 -20.82 -2.98 2.24
N ASP A 12 -19.96 -3.20 1.23
CA ASP A 12 -18.81 -2.32 0.98
C ASP A 12 -19.25 -0.94 0.47
N SER A 13 -18.33 0.02 0.51
CA SER A 13 -18.59 1.41 0.13
C SER A 13 -18.97 1.52 -1.36
N PRO A 14 -20.14 2.09 -1.70
CA PRO A 14 -20.48 2.34 -3.10
C PRO A 14 -19.61 3.48 -3.67
N PRO A 15 -19.44 3.57 -5.01
CA PRO A 15 -18.65 4.64 -5.64
C PRO A 15 -19.06 6.05 -5.21
N LEU A 16 -20.35 6.29 -4.94
CA LEU A 16 -20.85 7.58 -4.46
C LEU A 16 -20.21 7.98 -3.12
N LEU A 17 -20.07 7.04 -2.17
CA LEU A 17 -19.47 7.30 -0.86
C LEU A 17 -17.97 7.55 -0.98
N VAL A 18 -17.28 6.78 -1.82
CA VAL A 18 -15.84 6.98 -2.10
C VAL A 18 -15.61 8.38 -2.66
N ASN A 19 -16.38 8.78 -3.68
CA ASN A 19 -16.27 10.10 -4.29
C ASN A 19 -16.59 11.23 -3.30
N ALA A 20 -17.68 11.11 -2.53
CA ALA A 20 -18.03 12.09 -1.49
C ALA A 20 -16.93 12.23 -0.42
N THR A 21 -16.25 11.13 -0.07
CA THR A 21 -15.12 11.15 0.88
C THR A 21 -13.94 11.92 0.31
N LEU A 22 -13.55 11.66 -0.93
CA LEU A 22 -12.44 12.36 -1.59
C LEU A 22 -12.74 13.85 -1.80
N GLN A 23 -13.97 14.17 -2.21
CA GLN A 23 -14.43 15.56 -2.31
C GLN A 23 -14.32 16.26 -0.95
N ARG A 24 -14.81 15.62 0.12
CA ARG A 24 -14.75 16.20 1.46
C ARG A 24 -13.32 16.39 1.95
N ALA A 25 -12.43 15.42 1.69
CA ALA A 25 -11.01 15.53 2.03
C ALA A 25 -10.36 16.75 1.34
N LYS A 26 -10.64 16.95 0.04
CA LYS A 26 -10.15 18.10 -0.72
C LYS A 26 -10.69 19.43 -0.21
N GLU A 27 -11.97 19.49 0.19
CA GLU A 27 -12.55 20.70 0.79
C GLU A 27 -11.89 21.08 2.12
N VAL A 28 -11.57 20.09 2.95
CA VAL A 28 -10.96 20.31 4.27
C VAL A 28 -9.48 20.65 4.16
N LEU A 29 -8.74 19.96 3.29
CA LEU A 29 -7.31 20.16 3.11
C LEU A 29 -6.97 20.09 1.61
N PRO A 30 -7.11 21.20 0.86
CA PRO A 30 -6.92 21.21 -0.59
C PRO A 30 -5.46 21.04 -1.04
N SER A 31 -4.50 21.33 -0.15
CA SER A 31 -3.06 21.28 -0.46
C SER A 31 -2.28 20.59 0.66
N PRO A 32 -2.48 19.27 0.87
CA PRO A 32 -1.66 18.52 1.81
C PRO A 32 -0.22 18.41 1.30
N ALA A 33 0.73 18.09 2.18
CA ALA A 33 2.11 17.80 1.79
C ALA A 33 2.24 16.46 1.03
N PHE A 34 1.43 15.47 1.40
CA PHE A 34 1.30 14.16 0.77
C PHE A 34 -0.02 13.53 1.20
N VAL A 35 -0.43 12.46 0.51
CA VAL A 35 -1.64 11.68 0.80
C VAL A 35 -1.25 10.22 0.99
N MET A 36 -1.81 9.55 2.00
CA MET A 36 -1.61 8.13 2.23
C MET A 36 -2.91 7.37 1.97
N VAL A 37 -2.83 6.32 1.15
CA VAL A 37 -3.93 5.39 0.86
C VAL A 37 -3.52 4.02 1.38
N LEU A 38 -4.05 3.63 2.54
CA LEU A 38 -3.53 2.52 3.34
C LEU A 38 -4.09 1.14 2.94
N GLY A 39 -4.49 0.94 1.69
CA GLY A 39 -4.97 -0.33 1.16
C GLY A 39 -6.45 -0.63 1.41
N ASP A 40 -6.87 -1.84 1.03
CA ASP A 40 -8.25 -2.34 0.99
C ASP A 40 -9.18 -1.39 0.23
N VAL A 41 -8.71 -1.00 -0.96
CA VAL A 41 -9.52 -0.24 -1.92
C VAL A 41 -10.41 -1.16 -2.75
N VAL A 42 -10.09 -2.45 -2.77
CA VAL A 42 -10.88 -3.50 -3.39
C VAL A 42 -11.87 -4.07 -2.38
N ARG A 43 -13.12 -4.25 -2.83
CA ARG A 43 -14.22 -4.77 -2.01
C ARG A 43 -14.00 -6.22 -1.55
N HIS A 44 -14.73 -6.64 -0.52
CA HIS A 44 -14.76 -8.04 -0.11
C HIS A 44 -15.36 -8.92 -1.21
N TYR A 45 -14.87 -10.16 -1.33
CA TYR A 45 -15.30 -11.15 -2.33
C TYR A 45 -15.14 -10.66 -3.79
N ALA A 46 -14.07 -9.91 -4.06
CA ALA A 46 -13.77 -9.41 -5.40
C ALA A 46 -13.41 -10.52 -6.40
N ASP A 47 -13.04 -11.70 -5.94
CA ASP A 47 -12.86 -12.91 -6.76
C ASP A 47 -14.15 -13.36 -7.45
N ALA A 48 -15.32 -12.99 -6.91
CA ALA A 48 -16.63 -13.24 -7.51
C ALA A 48 -17.07 -12.15 -8.51
N MET A 49 -16.18 -11.21 -8.87
CA MET A 49 -16.48 -10.07 -9.74
C MET A 49 -15.83 -10.20 -11.13
N ASP A 50 -16.44 -9.56 -12.12
CA ASP A 50 -15.87 -9.45 -13.47
C ASP A 50 -14.61 -8.58 -13.54
N LYS A 51 -14.46 -7.64 -12.60
CA LYS A 51 -13.36 -6.68 -12.57
C LYS A 51 -12.23 -7.17 -11.67
N ARG A 52 -11.02 -7.25 -12.23
CA ARG A 52 -9.83 -7.69 -11.50
C ARG A 52 -9.44 -6.68 -10.41
N PRO A 53 -8.89 -7.12 -9.26
CA PRO A 53 -8.40 -6.24 -8.20
C PRO A 53 -7.49 -5.10 -8.69
N VAL A 54 -6.53 -5.40 -9.58
CA VAL A 54 -5.62 -4.38 -10.18
C VAL A 54 -6.32 -3.28 -10.95
N ASP A 55 -7.48 -3.58 -11.57
CA ASP A 55 -8.23 -2.56 -12.30
C ASP A 55 -9.06 -1.69 -11.34
N VAL A 56 -9.56 -2.25 -10.24
CA VAL A 56 -10.21 -1.47 -9.16
C VAL A 56 -9.19 -0.56 -8.47
N MET A 57 -8.00 -1.08 -8.16
CA MET A 57 -6.91 -0.28 -7.61
C MET A 57 -6.54 0.90 -8.52
N ARG A 58 -6.48 0.68 -9.85
CA ARG A 58 -6.21 1.74 -10.84
C ARG A 58 -7.28 2.82 -10.82
N ASP A 59 -8.55 2.43 -10.77
CA ASP A 59 -9.67 3.38 -10.71
C ASP A 59 -9.62 4.23 -9.45
N VAL A 60 -9.41 3.61 -8.27
CA VAL A 60 -9.40 4.33 -7.00
C VAL A 60 -8.20 5.27 -6.92
N MET A 61 -7.01 4.83 -7.34
CA MET A 61 -5.84 5.73 -7.38
C MET A 61 -6.02 6.86 -8.39
N SER A 62 -6.70 6.63 -9.51
CA SER A 62 -7.09 7.71 -10.44
C SER A 62 -8.00 8.73 -9.78
N GLN A 63 -9.01 8.30 -9.00
CA GLN A 63 -9.90 9.21 -8.27
C GLN A 63 -9.14 10.01 -7.19
N VAL A 64 -8.22 9.37 -6.45
CA VAL A 64 -7.37 10.08 -5.48
C VAL A 64 -6.48 11.10 -6.19
N HIS A 65 -5.97 10.75 -7.37
CA HIS A 65 -5.18 11.66 -8.20
C HIS A 65 -6.01 12.84 -8.72
N GLU A 66 -7.24 12.62 -9.17
CA GLU A 66 -8.16 13.70 -9.58
C GLU A 66 -8.50 14.65 -8.43
N ALA A 67 -8.58 14.14 -7.20
CA ALA A 67 -8.75 14.97 -6.01
C ALA A 67 -7.50 15.84 -5.75
N TYR A 68 -6.30 15.30 -5.98
CA TYR A 68 -5.00 15.95 -5.72
C TYR A 68 -4.07 15.93 -6.95
N PRO A 69 -4.40 16.67 -8.02
CA PRO A 69 -3.68 16.60 -9.30
C PRO A 69 -2.24 17.12 -9.21
N GLN A 70 -1.91 17.90 -8.18
CA GLN A 70 -0.54 18.39 -7.93
C GLN A 70 0.48 17.27 -7.70
N PHE A 71 0.02 16.05 -7.42
CA PHE A 71 0.88 14.89 -7.16
C PHE A 71 1.10 13.98 -8.36
N GLN A 72 0.77 14.44 -9.58
CA GLN A 72 1.03 13.67 -10.79
C GLN A 72 2.52 13.33 -10.91
N VAL A 73 2.84 12.05 -11.10
CA VAL A 73 4.20 11.62 -11.45
C VAL A 73 4.32 11.60 -12.98
N PRO A 74 5.18 12.44 -13.59
CA PRO A 74 5.41 12.38 -15.03
C PRO A 74 6.08 11.06 -15.43
N ALA A 75 5.70 10.50 -16.59
CA ALA A 75 6.35 9.29 -17.12
C ALA A 75 7.87 9.48 -17.37
N SER A 76 8.29 10.73 -17.61
CA SER A 76 9.68 11.14 -17.79
C SER A 76 10.37 11.57 -16.48
N ALA A 77 9.74 11.36 -15.32
CA ALA A 77 10.31 11.75 -14.04
C ALA A 77 11.71 11.11 -13.89
N PRO A 78 12.76 11.91 -13.65
CA PRO A 78 14.10 11.35 -13.51
C PRO A 78 14.13 10.42 -12.30
N VAL A 79 14.87 9.32 -12.45
CA VAL A 79 15.31 8.52 -11.30
C VAL A 79 16.32 9.36 -10.51
N SER A 80 15.81 10.31 -9.73
CA SER A 80 16.64 11.16 -8.87
C SER A 80 16.98 10.40 -7.57
N SER A 81 18.16 10.62 -7.03
CA SER A 81 18.59 9.97 -5.80
C SER A 81 18.22 10.75 -4.54
N THR A 82 17.69 11.98 -4.64
CA THR A 82 17.76 12.94 -3.50
C THR A 82 16.77 14.10 -3.46
N ASN A 83 15.78 14.21 -4.36
CA ASN A 83 14.80 15.31 -4.25
C ASN A 83 13.54 14.89 -3.51
N GLU A 84 13.02 15.81 -2.69
CA GLU A 84 11.73 15.70 -2.01
C GLU A 84 10.63 15.49 -3.04
N ARG A 85 9.91 14.40 -2.88
CA ARG A 85 8.80 14.01 -3.71
C ARG A 85 7.62 13.89 -2.78
N GLY A 86 6.85 14.97 -2.63
CA GLY A 86 5.48 14.83 -2.15
C GLY A 86 4.72 13.80 -2.99
N GLY A 87 3.48 13.49 -2.65
CA GLY A 87 2.72 12.60 -3.52
C GLY A 87 1.62 11.83 -2.84
N ILE A 88 1.04 10.93 -3.62
CA ILE A 88 0.13 9.90 -3.14
C ILE A 88 0.97 8.65 -2.86
N LEU A 89 0.81 8.07 -1.68
CA LEU A 89 1.52 6.88 -1.21
C LEU A 89 0.48 5.76 -1.00
N GLY A 90 0.48 4.78 -1.89
CA GLY A 90 -0.37 3.60 -1.80
C GLY A 90 0.30 2.45 -1.05
N VAL A 91 -0.48 1.78 -0.20
CA VAL A 91 -0.14 0.52 0.49
C VAL A 91 -1.09 -0.57 -0.01
N LEU A 92 -0.61 -1.80 -0.17
CA LEU A 92 -1.48 -2.94 -0.51
C LEU A 92 -2.19 -3.46 0.75
N GLY A 93 -3.51 -3.57 0.68
CA GLY A 93 -4.32 -4.32 1.64
C GLY A 93 -4.50 -5.79 1.26
N ASN A 94 -5.11 -6.58 2.13
CA ASN A 94 -5.32 -8.01 1.85
C ASN A 94 -6.36 -8.24 0.75
N ASN A 95 -7.36 -7.36 0.62
CA ASN A 95 -8.34 -7.45 -0.46
C ASN A 95 -7.80 -6.92 -1.79
N ASP A 96 -6.70 -6.16 -1.77
CA ASP A 96 -6.00 -5.66 -2.95
C ASP A 96 -5.10 -6.71 -3.63
N MET A 97 -5.13 -7.96 -3.17
CA MET A 97 -4.39 -9.11 -3.72
C MET A 97 -5.20 -9.83 -4.82
N PRO A 98 -4.62 -10.74 -5.64
CA PRO A 98 -5.37 -11.49 -6.65
C PRO A 98 -6.62 -12.19 -6.08
N THR A 99 -6.50 -12.64 -4.84
CA THR A 99 -7.57 -13.19 -4.01
C THR A 99 -7.24 -12.80 -2.58
N ASP A 100 -8.24 -12.70 -1.71
CA ASP A 100 -8.07 -12.28 -0.32
C ASP A 100 -6.89 -13.00 0.37
N TYR A 101 -5.93 -12.20 0.88
CA TYR A 101 -4.66 -12.63 1.50
C TYR A 101 -3.71 -13.47 0.62
N PHE A 102 -4.00 -13.67 -0.65
CA PHE A 102 -3.21 -14.54 -1.52
C PHE A 102 -2.11 -13.76 -2.25
N LEU A 103 -0.83 -14.05 -1.97
CA LEU A 103 0.28 -13.58 -2.80
C LEU A 103 1.37 -14.63 -2.84
N ASN A 104 1.69 -15.15 -4.03
CA ASN A 104 2.80 -16.09 -4.19
C ASN A 104 4.15 -15.38 -4.06
N VAL A 105 4.68 -15.35 -2.84
CA VAL A 105 5.96 -14.71 -2.51
C VAL A 105 7.19 -15.46 -3.01
N THR A 106 7.05 -16.64 -3.63
CA THR A 106 8.17 -17.38 -4.24
C THR A 106 8.23 -17.21 -5.76
N GLU A 107 7.19 -16.65 -6.38
CA GLU A 107 7.18 -16.37 -7.82
C GLU A 107 8.23 -15.30 -8.16
N ARG A 108 9.09 -15.58 -9.16
CA ARG A 108 10.13 -14.66 -9.63
C ARG A 108 10.15 -14.62 -11.17
N PRO A 109 9.89 -13.46 -11.81
CA PRO A 109 9.33 -12.25 -11.21
C PRO A 109 7.89 -12.48 -10.73
N ASN A 110 7.45 -11.74 -9.70
CA ASN A 110 6.06 -11.82 -9.24
C ASN A 110 5.15 -11.05 -10.21
N ARG A 111 4.30 -11.76 -10.94
CA ARG A 111 3.50 -11.17 -12.03
C ARG A 111 2.44 -10.21 -11.50
N TYR A 112 1.84 -10.53 -10.36
CA TYR A 112 0.81 -9.68 -9.77
C TYR A 112 1.38 -8.34 -9.32
N LEU A 113 2.54 -8.34 -8.65
CA LEU A 113 3.21 -7.10 -8.24
C LEU A 113 3.61 -6.25 -9.45
N GLN A 114 4.00 -6.87 -10.57
CA GLN A 114 4.22 -6.14 -11.82
C GLN A 114 2.95 -5.46 -12.32
N GLU A 115 1.83 -6.16 -12.40
CA GLU A 115 0.56 -5.56 -12.82
C GLU A 115 0.08 -4.46 -11.86
N ALA A 116 0.17 -4.68 -10.55
CA ALA A 116 -0.17 -3.69 -9.53
C ALA A 116 0.73 -2.45 -9.64
N SER A 117 2.02 -2.63 -9.94
CA SER A 117 2.95 -1.51 -10.17
C SER A 117 2.52 -0.64 -11.37
N GLN A 118 1.94 -1.24 -12.41
CA GLN A 118 1.42 -0.51 -13.56
C GLN A 118 0.08 0.15 -13.27
N ALA A 119 -0.78 -0.48 -12.46
CA ALA A 119 -2.02 0.14 -11.97
C ALA A 119 -1.74 1.43 -11.17
N TRP A 120 -0.58 1.52 -10.52
CA TRP A 120 -0.15 2.69 -9.75
C TRP A 120 0.90 3.56 -10.46
N ALA A 121 1.06 3.41 -11.79
CA ALA A 121 2.09 4.14 -12.55
C ALA A 121 1.94 5.67 -12.52
N THR A 122 0.75 6.20 -12.20
CA THR A 122 0.51 7.65 -12.06
C THR A 122 0.98 8.21 -10.73
N VAL A 123 1.21 7.37 -9.72
CA VAL A 123 1.57 7.76 -8.35
C VAL A 123 2.92 7.21 -7.89
N LEU A 124 3.46 6.18 -8.54
CA LEU A 124 4.79 5.64 -8.27
C LEU A 124 5.84 6.28 -9.19
N PHE A 125 6.95 6.73 -8.60
CA PHE A 125 8.13 7.11 -9.38
C PHE A 125 8.78 5.88 -10.01
N PRO A 126 9.56 6.01 -11.11
CA PRO A 126 10.12 4.86 -11.81
C PRO A 126 10.92 3.90 -10.92
N ASP A 127 11.75 4.42 -10.01
CA ASP A 127 12.54 3.62 -9.06
C ASP A 127 11.68 2.91 -8.01
N GLU A 128 10.62 3.57 -7.56
CA GLU A 128 9.64 2.99 -6.64
C GLU A 128 8.81 1.90 -7.34
N ARG A 129 8.45 2.12 -8.60
CA ARG A 129 7.71 1.15 -9.42
C ARG A 129 8.53 -0.11 -9.64
N ASP A 130 9.81 0.00 -9.95
CA ASP A 130 10.69 -1.15 -10.17
C ASP A 130 10.88 -1.98 -8.89
N ARG A 131 11.08 -1.31 -7.75
CA ARG A 131 11.11 -1.93 -6.42
C ARG A 131 9.76 -2.58 -6.09
N PHE A 132 8.67 -1.85 -6.25
CA PHE A 132 7.33 -2.36 -5.95
C PHE A 132 6.98 -3.59 -6.80
N ALA A 133 7.30 -3.56 -8.10
CA ALA A 133 7.07 -4.66 -9.03
C ALA A 133 7.81 -5.96 -8.64
N SER A 134 8.92 -5.85 -7.89
CA SER A 134 9.73 -7.00 -7.48
C SER A 134 9.51 -7.42 -6.03
N GLN A 135 9.22 -6.49 -5.11
CA GLN A 135 9.13 -6.77 -3.67
C GLN A 135 7.87 -6.24 -2.97
N GLY A 136 7.00 -5.49 -3.67
CA GLY A 136 5.71 -5.02 -3.15
C GLY A 136 5.77 -3.87 -2.15
N GLY A 137 6.96 -3.34 -1.85
CA GLY A 137 7.15 -2.16 -1.00
C GLY A 137 8.11 -1.17 -1.65
N TYR A 138 8.13 0.08 -1.16
CA TYR A 138 9.01 1.15 -1.64
C TYR A 138 9.22 2.19 -0.55
N TRP A 139 10.07 3.18 -0.79
CA TRP A 139 10.23 4.30 0.12
C TRP A 139 10.29 5.60 -0.66
N ARG A 140 9.88 6.70 -0.02
CA ARG A 140 9.91 8.05 -0.61
C ARG A 140 10.31 9.06 0.43
N GLU A 141 11.18 10.00 0.07
CA GLU A 141 11.38 11.21 0.87
C GLU A 141 10.32 12.24 0.50
N VAL A 142 9.33 12.42 1.36
CA VAL A 142 8.12 13.22 1.08
C VAL A 142 8.27 14.69 1.42
N LEU A 143 9.16 14.99 2.37
CA LEU A 143 9.54 16.31 2.85
C LEU A 143 11.02 16.27 3.25
N PRO A 144 11.71 17.41 3.44
CA PRO A 144 13.12 17.40 3.80
C PRO A 144 13.34 16.56 5.06
N LYS A 145 14.14 15.50 4.96
CA LYS A 145 14.42 14.58 6.08
C LYS A 145 13.20 13.85 6.64
N VAL A 146 12.13 13.72 5.86
CA VAL A 146 10.96 12.89 6.19
C VAL A 146 10.81 11.81 5.14
N ILE A 147 11.06 10.58 5.55
CA ILE A 147 11.01 9.41 4.68
C ILE A 147 9.80 8.56 5.06
N VAL A 148 8.97 8.20 4.08
CA VAL A 148 7.90 7.22 4.25
C VAL A 148 8.40 5.89 3.70
N VAL A 149 8.37 4.84 4.52
CA VAL A 149 8.68 3.46 4.15
C VAL A 149 7.35 2.71 4.03
N VAL A 150 7.04 2.27 2.81
CA VAL A 150 5.79 1.59 2.47
C VAL A 150 6.04 0.09 2.42
N LEU A 151 5.41 -0.64 3.32
CA LEU A 151 5.54 -2.09 3.48
C LEU A 151 4.33 -2.81 2.86
N ASN A 152 4.59 -3.96 2.24
CA ASN A 152 3.53 -4.94 1.99
C ASN A 152 3.47 -5.88 3.20
N THR A 153 2.62 -5.54 4.17
CA THR A 153 2.45 -6.29 5.42
C THR A 153 1.51 -7.49 5.29
N VAL A 154 0.82 -7.64 4.15
CA VAL A 154 -0.08 -8.77 3.91
C VAL A 154 0.68 -10.10 3.98
N ILE A 155 1.94 -10.10 3.51
CA ILE A 155 2.82 -11.29 3.53
C ILE A 155 3.18 -11.77 4.94
N TYR A 156 2.96 -10.93 5.96
CA TYR A 156 3.20 -11.27 7.36
C TYR A 156 1.95 -11.77 8.08
N SER A 157 0.78 -11.63 7.46
CA SER A 157 -0.50 -12.01 8.04
C SER A 157 -0.56 -13.50 8.38
N VAL A 158 -1.25 -13.85 9.48
CA VAL A 158 -1.58 -15.25 9.79
C VAL A 158 -2.51 -15.89 8.75
N GLU A 159 -3.24 -15.07 7.99
CA GLU A 159 -4.16 -15.48 6.92
C GLU A 159 -3.48 -15.55 5.54
N HIS A 160 -2.22 -15.11 5.43
CA HIS A 160 -1.48 -15.08 4.16
C HIS A 160 -1.39 -16.46 3.50
N LYS A 161 -1.65 -16.49 2.19
CA LYS A 161 -1.61 -17.71 1.36
C LYS A 161 -0.74 -17.53 0.11
N PRO A 162 0.02 -18.55 -0.32
CA PRO A 162 0.38 -19.73 0.47
C PRO A 162 1.20 -19.33 1.70
N HIS A 163 1.17 -20.14 2.77
CA HIS A 163 1.89 -19.82 4.01
C HIS A 163 3.37 -19.53 3.73
N SER A 164 3.80 -18.32 4.08
CA SER A 164 5.16 -17.84 3.85
C SER A 164 6.12 -18.16 5.00
N THR A 165 5.66 -18.68 6.14
CA THR A 165 6.43 -18.74 7.40
C THR A 165 7.72 -19.56 7.38
N ALA A 166 7.91 -20.42 6.37
CA ALA A 166 9.18 -21.12 6.16
C ALA A 166 10.27 -20.19 5.63
N ASP A 167 9.88 -19.10 4.98
CA ASP A 167 10.74 -17.98 4.62
C ASP A 167 10.80 -17.00 5.80
N GLY A 168 12.01 -16.77 6.33
CA GLY A 168 12.20 -15.84 7.44
C GLY A 168 12.09 -14.37 7.02
N ASP A 169 12.17 -14.08 5.73
CA ASP A 169 12.10 -12.73 5.18
C ASP A 169 11.49 -12.72 3.77
N PRO A 170 10.17 -12.97 3.64
CA PRO A 170 9.53 -13.01 2.34
C PRO A 170 9.73 -11.71 1.56
N LEU A 171 10.17 -11.85 0.30
CA LEU A 171 10.52 -10.75 -0.61
C LEU A 171 11.68 -9.86 -0.12
N ASP A 172 12.54 -10.37 0.78
CA ASP A 172 13.68 -9.65 1.38
C ASP A 172 13.28 -8.31 2.04
N GLN A 173 12.03 -8.22 2.50
CA GLN A 173 11.43 -6.95 2.92
C GLN A 173 12.05 -6.43 4.23
N PHE A 174 12.36 -7.29 5.20
CA PHE A 174 13.05 -6.90 6.44
C PHE A 174 14.49 -6.50 6.18
N ALA A 175 15.25 -7.27 5.41
CA ALA A 175 16.63 -6.94 5.04
C ALA A 175 16.70 -5.59 4.31
N TRP A 176 15.78 -5.36 3.36
CA TRP A 176 15.66 -4.06 2.71
C TRP A 176 15.25 -2.95 3.66
N MET A 177 14.22 -3.16 4.50
CA MET A 177 13.76 -2.16 5.46
C MET A 177 14.90 -1.75 6.40
N GLN A 178 15.70 -2.70 6.87
CA GLN A 178 16.88 -2.42 7.69
C GLN A 178 17.87 -1.49 6.95
N SER A 179 18.11 -1.72 5.65
CA SER A 179 18.97 -0.85 4.84
C SER A 179 18.42 0.58 4.70
N VAL A 180 17.10 0.72 4.54
CA VAL A 180 16.42 2.02 4.45
C VAL A 180 16.50 2.75 5.80
N LEU A 181 16.25 2.05 6.92
CA LEU A 181 16.37 2.63 8.25
C LEU A 181 17.82 3.03 8.59
N HIS A 182 18.82 2.29 8.11
CA HIS A 182 20.22 2.68 8.26
C HIS A 182 20.51 4.00 7.53
N ARG A 183 19.97 4.19 6.33
CA ARG A 183 20.03 5.45 5.57
C ARG A 183 19.29 6.60 6.28
N VAL A 184 18.12 6.33 6.84
CA VAL A 184 17.36 7.32 7.63
C VAL A 184 18.22 7.81 8.80
N ARG A 185 18.81 6.88 9.56
CA ARG A 185 19.69 7.18 10.70
C ARG A 185 20.93 7.98 10.27
N SER A 186 21.62 7.56 9.20
CA SER A 186 22.84 8.25 8.73
C SER A 186 22.57 9.67 8.24
N ARG A 187 21.38 9.92 7.69
CA ARG A 187 20.94 11.25 7.24
C ARG A 187 20.30 12.11 8.34
N LYS A 188 20.20 11.59 9.57
CA LYS A 188 19.46 12.23 10.69
C LYS A 188 18.04 12.63 10.25
N ALA A 189 17.38 11.73 9.53
CA ALA A 189 16.02 11.88 9.05
C ALA A 189 15.01 11.16 9.95
N THR A 190 13.74 11.44 9.75
CA THR A 190 12.61 10.77 10.40
C THR A 190 11.99 9.78 9.43
N ALA A 191 11.64 8.59 9.90
CA ALA A 191 10.91 7.59 9.12
C ALA A 191 9.46 7.45 9.63
N TYR A 192 8.50 7.53 8.71
CA TYR A 192 7.16 6.99 8.89
C TYR A 192 7.11 5.61 8.23
N ILE A 193 6.82 4.56 8.99
CA ILE A 193 6.66 3.21 8.45
C ILE A 193 5.15 2.96 8.34
N ILE A 194 4.68 2.66 7.14
CA ILE A 194 3.27 2.41 6.87
C ILE A 194 3.06 1.04 6.24
N GLY A 195 1.95 0.42 6.61
CA GLY A 195 1.51 -0.90 6.18
C GLY A 195 0.02 -1.06 6.48
N HIS A 196 -0.63 -2.03 5.86
CA HIS A 196 -2.07 -2.23 6.00
C HIS A 196 -2.43 -3.01 7.27
N ILE A 197 -1.77 -4.15 7.47
CA ILE A 197 -2.01 -5.04 8.62
C ILE A 197 -1.01 -4.70 9.70
N ALA A 198 -1.49 -4.29 10.87
CA ALA A 198 -0.62 -3.95 11.99
C ALA A 198 -0.01 -5.20 12.67
N PRO A 199 1.24 -5.12 13.19
CA PRO A 199 1.88 -6.20 13.94
C PRO A 199 1.36 -6.29 15.39
N THR A 200 0.04 -6.32 15.55
CA THR A 200 -0.64 -6.29 16.86
C THR A 200 -1.67 -7.42 16.98
N ILE A 201 -2.24 -7.55 18.18
CA ILE A 201 -3.43 -8.35 18.43
C ILE A 201 -4.64 -7.52 17.97
N ALA A 202 -5.46 -8.05 17.07
CA ALA A 202 -6.68 -7.37 16.67
C ALA A 202 -7.68 -7.34 17.84
N ASP A 203 -8.14 -6.15 18.19
CA ASP A 203 -9.06 -5.93 19.31
C ASP A 203 -10.36 -6.73 19.18
N TYR A 204 -10.91 -6.83 17.96
CA TYR A 204 -12.15 -7.55 17.69
C TYR A 204 -11.99 -9.07 17.75
N GLN A 205 -10.94 -9.60 17.12
CA GLN A 205 -10.73 -11.04 16.96
C GLN A 205 -9.95 -11.66 18.13
N LYS A 206 -9.31 -10.82 18.96
CA LYS A 206 -8.40 -11.19 20.05
C LYS A 206 -7.31 -12.18 19.60
N ARG A 207 -6.84 -12.02 18.37
CA ARG A 207 -5.82 -12.85 17.73
C ARG A 207 -4.72 -11.98 17.13
N SER A 208 -3.49 -12.51 17.11
CA SER A 208 -2.37 -11.88 16.42
C SER A 208 -2.68 -11.78 14.94
N MET A 209 -2.51 -10.59 14.36
CA MET A 209 -2.71 -10.39 12.93
C MET A 209 -1.52 -10.90 12.12
N TRP A 210 -0.31 -10.89 12.70
CA TRP A 210 0.90 -11.40 12.07
C TRP A 210 1.38 -12.70 12.69
N HIS A 211 2.12 -13.50 11.93
CA HIS A 211 2.88 -14.61 12.50
C HIS A 211 3.93 -14.10 13.49
N ALA A 212 4.06 -14.78 14.63
CA ALA A 212 4.91 -14.34 15.74
C ALA A 212 6.40 -14.20 15.36
N GLY A 213 6.89 -14.99 14.39
CA GLY A 213 8.26 -14.86 13.86
C GLY A 213 8.51 -13.49 13.24
N TYR A 214 7.58 -13.01 12.42
CA TYR A 214 7.65 -11.71 11.77
C TYR A 214 7.47 -10.57 12.77
N VAL A 215 6.58 -10.70 13.76
CA VAL A 215 6.44 -9.71 14.85
C VAL A 215 7.78 -9.54 15.58
N ARG A 216 8.42 -10.66 15.99
CA ARG A 216 9.71 -10.63 16.67
C ARG A 216 10.79 -9.98 15.82
N ARG A 217 10.80 -10.23 14.51
CA ARG A 217 11.76 -9.63 13.59
C ARG A 217 11.53 -8.12 13.45
N TYR A 218 10.28 -7.70 13.30
CA TYR A 218 9.89 -6.30 13.11
C TYR A 218 10.29 -5.42 14.30
N VAL A 219 10.06 -5.88 15.53
CA VAL A 219 10.39 -5.10 16.76
C VAL A 219 11.89 -4.98 17.03
N GLN A 220 12.74 -5.73 16.30
CA GLN A 220 14.20 -5.72 16.45
C GLN A 220 14.94 -4.80 15.44
N LEU A 221 14.23 -4.20 14.48
CA LEU A 221 14.81 -3.36 13.42
C LEU A 221 15.22 -1.96 13.92
#